data_AF-A0A9E2CHN1-F1
#
_entry.id   AF-A0A9E2CHN1-F1
#
_cell.length_a   1.000
_cell.length_b   1.000
_cell.length_c   1.000
_cell.angle_alpha   90.00
_cell.angle_beta   90.00
_cell.angle_gamma   90.00
#
_symmetry.space_group_name_H-M   'P 1'
#
loop_
_entity.id
_entity.type
_entity.pdbx_description
1 polymer ?
#
loop_
_entity_poly.entity_id
_entity_poly.type
_entity_poly.pdbx_seq_one_letter_code
_entity_poly.pdbx_strand_id
1 'polypeptide(L)'
;MSTRSKESSGRKAKASKLLDRPFDPALLKRARKIACGYRLVLEVDKEAGFIGSSVELPGVFADGPTPDSCVEATQQALAFAVATMIECGQNPPAPASTDKRDVQVNVRLTAHEKSLLQEAARRLGFKGISDFVRIAALERTSAA
;
A
#
# COMPACT_ATOMS: atom_id res chain seq x y z
N MET A 1 17.07 39.59 -0.11
CA MET A 1 18.12 38.59 0.22
C MET A 1 17.44 37.43 0.94
N SER A 2 17.14 36.34 0.22
CA SER A 2 16.40 35.19 0.74
C SER A 2 17.39 34.11 1.13
N THR A 3 17.60 33.93 2.44
CA THR A 3 18.41 32.84 2.98
C THR A 3 17.51 31.73 3.47
N ARG A 4 17.76 30.52 2.95
CA ARG A 4 17.49 29.17 3.51
C ARG A 4 16.66 28.28 2.58
N SER A 5 17.38 27.50 1.78
CA SER A 5 16.97 26.18 1.29
C SER A 5 18.23 25.37 0.95
N LYS A 6 19.05 25.00 1.95
CA LYS A 6 20.25 24.15 1.76
C LYS A 6 20.20 22.80 2.50
N GLU A 7 19.13 22.51 3.24
CA GLU A 7 19.06 21.27 4.04
C GLU A 7 18.53 20.05 3.27
N SER A 8 17.94 20.22 2.08
CA SER A 8 17.33 19.11 1.33
C SER A 8 18.32 18.28 0.51
N SER A 9 19.52 18.80 0.20
CA SER A 9 20.50 18.11 -0.65
C SER A 9 21.33 17.05 0.09
N GLY A 10 21.64 17.28 1.38
CA GLY A 10 22.47 16.36 2.18
C GLY A 10 21.79 15.02 2.52
N ARG A 11 20.46 15.02 2.69
CA ARG A 11 19.69 13.81 3.02
C ARG A 11 19.59 12.84 1.84
N LYS A 12 19.46 13.37 0.60
CA LYS A 12 19.48 12.58 -0.64
C LYS A 12 20.83 11.92 -0.90
N ALA A 13 21.94 12.63 -0.67
CA ALA A 13 23.29 12.12 -0.93
C ALA A 13 23.73 11.01 0.05
N LYS A 14 23.20 10.98 1.28
CA LYS A 14 23.42 9.86 2.22
C LYS A 14 22.57 8.64 1.86
N ALA A 15 21.32 8.84 1.45
CA ALA A 15 20.45 7.76 1.02
C ALA A 15 21.00 7.03 -0.21
N SER A 16 21.52 7.76 -1.21
CA SER A 16 22.08 7.13 -2.42
C SER A 16 23.27 6.21 -2.13
N LYS A 17 24.22 6.65 -1.29
CA LYS A 17 25.40 5.83 -0.91
C LYS A 17 25.05 4.56 -0.13
N LEU A 18 23.89 4.52 0.52
CA LEU A 18 23.42 3.35 1.28
C LEU A 18 22.76 2.32 0.37
N LEU A 19 22.22 2.75 -0.79
CA LEU A 19 21.55 1.86 -1.76
C LEU A 19 22.54 1.17 -2.73
N ASP A 20 23.75 1.72 -2.87
CA ASP A 20 24.81 1.15 -3.72
C ASP A 20 25.58 -0.01 -3.07
N ARG A 21 25.21 -0.41 -1.86
CA ARG A 21 25.79 -1.55 -1.13
C ARG A 21 24.73 -2.64 -0.89
N PRO A 22 25.14 -3.91 -0.72
CA PRO A 22 24.20 -4.95 -0.31
C PRO A 22 23.51 -4.61 1.00
N PHE A 23 22.20 -4.90 1.09
CA PHE A 23 21.44 -4.77 2.33
C PHE A 23 22.08 -5.61 3.45
N ASP A 24 22.02 -5.09 4.68
CA ASP A 24 22.35 -5.89 5.88
C ASP A 24 21.44 -7.14 5.92
N PRO A 25 22.00 -8.36 6.04
CA PRO A 25 21.23 -9.60 6.15
C PRO A 25 20.14 -9.56 7.22
N ALA A 26 20.37 -8.88 8.34
CA ALA A 26 19.37 -8.75 9.41
C ALA A 26 18.18 -7.87 8.97
N LEU A 27 18.46 -6.78 8.26
CA LEU A 27 17.45 -5.89 7.69
C LEU A 27 16.64 -6.63 6.61
N LEU A 28 17.31 -7.36 5.72
CA LEU A 28 16.65 -8.10 4.65
C LEU A 28 15.76 -9.23 5.21
N LYS A 29 16.21 -9.92 6.27
CA LYS A 29 15.37 -10.90 6.99
C LYS A 29 14.13 -10.26 7.61
N ARG A 30 14.26 -9.06 8.19
CA ARG A 30 13.13 -8.31 8.74
C ARG A 30 12.17 -7.86 7.63
N ALA A 31 12.69 -7.37 6.51
CA ALA A 31 11.91 -6.95 5.36
C ALA A 31 11.10 -8.10 4.76
N ARG A 32 11.73 -9.27 4.58
CA ARG A 32 11.04 -10.50 4.15
C ARG A 32 9.89 -10.88 5.08
N LYS A 33 10.11 -10.84 6.41
CA LYS A 33 9.05 -11.15 7.38
C LYS A 33 7.83 -10.25 7.24
N ILE A 34 8.03 -8.96 6.93
CA ILE A 34 6.93 -8.02 6.69
C ILE A 34 6.25 -8.33 5.35
N ALA A 35 7.04 -8.47 4.28
CA ALA A 35 6.52 -8.75 2.93
C ALA A 35 5.73 -10.07 2.84
N CYS A 36 6.11 -11.10 3.60
CA CYS A 36 5.33 -12.35 3.68
C CYS A 36 3.91 -12.17 4.23
N GLY A 37 3.63 -11.06 4.94
CA GLY A 37 2.29 -10.76 5.42
C GLY A 37 1.40 -10.06 4.39
N TYR A 38 1.97 -9.59 3.28
CA TYR A 38 1.23 -8.80 2.29
C TYR A 38 0.32 -9.67 1.42
N ARG A 39 -0.78 -9.08 0.96
CA ARG A 39 -1.71 -9.75 0.06
C ARG A 39 -1.26 -9.56 -1.38
N LEU A 40 -0.99 -10.68 -2.05
CA LEU A 40 -0.64 -10.70 -3.46
C LEU A 40 -1.89 -10.75 -4.34
N VAL A 41 -1.86 -9.99 -5.43
CA VAL A 41 -2.84 -10.04 -6.51
C VAL A 41 -2.11 -10.53 -7.76
N LEU A 42 -2.60 -11.62 -8.33
CA LEU A 42 -2.06 -12.21 -9.56
C LEU A 42 -3.05 -11.97 -10.68
N GLU A 43 -2.57 -11.41 -11.77
CA GLU A 43 -3.32 -11.20 -13.00
C GLU A 43 -2.67 -12.02 -14.12
N VAL A 44 -3.49 -12.62 -14.97
CA VAL A 44 -3.01 -13.37 -16.13
C VAL A 44 -2.68 -12.38 -17.23
N ASP A 45 -1.44 -12.43 -17.73
CA ASP A 45 -0.99 -11.59 -18.83
C ASP A 45 -0.64 -12.44 -20.05
N LYS A 46 -0.90 -11.90 -21.25
CA LYS A 46 -0.72 -12.64 -22.50
C LYS A 46 0.73 -12.72 -22.96
N GLU A 47 1.59 -11.79 -22.53
CA GLU A 47 2.99 -11.72 -22.92
C GLU A 47 3.91 -12.32 -21.86
N ALA A 48 3.66 -11.99 -20.58
CA ALA A 48 4.49 -12.43 -19.45
C ALA A 48 3.95 -13.67 -18.70
N GLY A 49 2.74 -14.13 -19.02
CA GLY A 49 2.06 -15.25 -18.36
C GLY A 49 1.29 -14.80 -17.12
N PHE A 50 1.99 -14.32 -16.10
CA PHE A 50 1.39 -13.81 -14.87
C PHE A 50 2.10 -12.53 -14.42
N ILE A 51 1.32 -11.55 -13.97
CA ILE A 51 1.80 -10.33 -13.32
C ILE A 51 1.29 -10.32 -11.89
N GLY A 52 2.21 -10.18 -10.95
CA GLY A 52 1.94 -10.12 -9.53
C GLY A 52 2.15 -8.72 -8.99
N SER A 53 1.22 -8.26 -8.18
CA SER A 53 1.31 -7.01 -7.41
C SER A 53 0.88 -7.26 -5.96
N SER A 54 1.01 -6.25 -5.09
CA SER A 54 0.48 -6.31 -3.73
C SER A 54 -0.53 -5.21 -3.46
N VAL A 55 -1.49 -5.49 -2.59
CA VAL A 55 -2.49 -4.49 -2.16
C VAL A 55 -1.82 -3.35 -1.38
N GLU A 56 -0.81 -3.67 -0.59
CA GLU A 56 -0.09 -2.74 0.28
C GLU A 56 0.92 -1.86 -0.47
N LEU A 57 1.54 -2.42 -1.51
CA LEU A 57 2.47 -1.72 -2.41
C LEU A 57 2.07 -1.96 -3.87
N PRO A 58 1.04 -1.25 -4.38
CA PRO A 58 0.58 -1.40 -5.76
C PRO A 58 1.61 -0.98 -6.81
N GLY A 59 2.66 -0.25 -6.43
CA GLY A 59 3.74 0.16 -7.33
C GLY A 59 4.86 -0.87 -7.50
N VAL A 60 4.80 -2.00 -6.78
CA VAL A 60 5.78 -3.08 -6.88
C VAL A 60 5.15 -4.22 -7.68
N PHE A 61 5.79 -4.55 -8.80
CA PHE A 61 5.35 -5.58 -9.71
C PHE A 61 6.47 -6.58 -9.95
N ALA A 62 6.08 -7.82 -10.19
CA ALA A 62 6.96 -8.81 -10.81
C ALA A 62 6.12 -9.72 -11.70
N ASP A 63 6.76 -10.26 -12.73
CA ASP A 63 6.16 -11.17 -13.67
C ASP A 63 6.73 -12.58 -13.54
N GLY A 64 6.02 -13.57 -14.09
CA GLY A 64 6.52 -14.93 -14.17
C GLY A 64 5.69 -15.81 -15.11
N PRO A 65 6.33 -16.78 -15.80
CA PRO A 65 5.65 -17.67 -16.74
C PRO A 65 4.66 -18.62 -16.07
N THR A 66 4.78 -18.84 -14.76
CA THR A 66 3.88 -19.67 -13.94
C THR A 66 3.41 -18.90 -12.71
N PRO A 67 2.24 -19.25 -12.13
CA PRO A 67 1.75 -18.61 -10.91
C PRO A 67 2.77 -18.66 -9.78
N ASP A 68 3.39 -19.83 -9.55
CA ASP A 68 4.36 -20.02 -8.48
C ASP A 68 5.62 -19.16 -8.68
N SER A 69 6.16 -19.13 -9.91
CA SER A 69 7.31 -18.27 -10.23
C SER A 69 6.99 -16.78 -10.05
N CYS A 70 5.77 -16.38 -10.40
CA CYS A 70 5.31 -15.00 -10.25
C CYS A 70 5.20 -14.64 -8.76
N VAL A 71 4.62 -15.52 -7.94
CA VAL A 71 4.55 -15.34 -6.48
C VAL A 71 5.94 -15.18 -5.87
N GLU A 72 6.89 -16.06 -6.21
CA GLU A 72 8.26 -15.98 -5.68
C GLU A 72 8.95 -14.67 -6.09
N ALA A 73 8.84 -14.30 -7.37
CA ALA A 73 9.41 -13.06 -7.90
C ALA A 73 8.78 -11.82 -7.24
N THR A 74 7.45 -11.79 -7.09
CA THR A 74 6.75 -10.67 -6.44
C THR A 74 7.11 -10.57 -4.97
N GLN A 75 7.20 -11.70 -4.24
CA GLN A 75 7.64 -11.68 -2.84
C GLN A 75 9.07 -11.15 -2.69
N GLN A 76 9.97 -11.53 -3.60
CA GLN A 76 11.34 -11.03 -3.60
C GLN A 76 11.39 -9.52 -3.89
N ALA A 77 10.63 -9.06 -4.89
CA ALA A 77 10.51 -7.63 -5.21
C ALA A 77 9.96 -6.82 -4.03
N LEU A 78 8.92 -7.31 -3.36
CA LEU A 78 8.35 -6.67 -2.17
C LEU A 78 9.34 -6.63 -1.01
N ALA A 79 10.09 -7.71 -0.78
CA ALA A 79 11.12 -7.74 0.25
C ALA A 79 12.20 -6.68 0.00
N PHE A 80 12.63 -6.49 -1.25
CA PHE A 80 13.59 -5.44 -1.59
C PHE A 80 13.02 -4.04 -1.48
N ALA A 81 11.77 -3.84 -1.91
CA ALA A 81 11.08 -2.55 -1.75
C ALA A 81 10.95 -2.16 -0.27
N VAL A 82 10.55 -3.11 0.58
CA VAL A 82 10.47 -2.91 2.04
C VAL A 82 11.86 -2.68 2.65
N ALA A 83 12.88 -3.42 2.22
CA ALA A 83 14.25 -3.23 2.68
C ALA A 83 14.76 -1.82 2.35
N THR A 84 14.48 -1.35 1.13
CA THR A 84 14.81 0.00 0.65
C THR A 84 14.12 1.07 1.50
N MET A 85 12.83 0.89 1.82
CA MET A 85 12.10 1.81 2.69
C MET A 85 12.75 1.88 4.08
N ILE A 86 13.05 0.73 4.70
CA ILE A 86 13.66 0.67 6.04
C ILE A 86 15.05 1.33 6.03
N GLU A 87 15.88 1.06 5.02
CA GLU A 87 17.22 1.67 4.91
C GLU A 87 17.15 3.19 4.66
N CYS A 88 16.13 3.66 3.95
CA CYS A 88 15.83 5.08 3.82
C CYS A 88 15.22 5.72 5.09
N GLY A 89 15.00 4.95 6.16
CA GLY A 89 14.37 5.40 7.40
C GLY A 89 12.87 5.64 7.27
N GLN A 90 12.23 5.06 6.25
CA GLN A 90 10.78 5.07 6.07
C GLN A 90 10.16 3.85 6.76
N ASN A 91 8.88 3.99 7.12
CA ASN A 91 8.10 2.88 7.67
C ASN A 91 7.34 2.19 6.53
N PRO A 92 7.55 0.88 6.31
CA PRO A 92 6.76 0.14 5.33
C PRO A 92 5.29 0.06 5.77
N PRO A 93 4.34 -0.06 4.82
CA PRO A 93 2.93 -0.20 5.13
C PRO A 93 2.68 -1.44 6.00
N ALA A 94 1.70 -1.36 6.89
CA ALA A 94 1.27 -2.52 7.64
C ALA A 94 0.58 -3.52 6.71
N PRO A 95 0.75 -4.84 6.92
CA PRO A 95 0.02 -5.84 6.15
C PRO A 95 -1.49 -5.65 6.26
N ALA A 96 -2.20 -5.78 5.14
CA ALA A 96 -3.66 -5.71 5.09
C ALA A 96 -4.33 -6.81 5.94
N SER A 97 -3.62 -7.91 6.22
CA SER A 97 -4.04 -8.95 7.16
C SER A 97 -4.24 -8.47 8.59
N THR A 98 -3.71 -7.30 8.96
CA THR A 98 -3.85 -6.73 10.30
C THR A 98 -5.26 -6.13 10.52
N ASP A 99 -6.07 -5.99 9.46
CA ASP A 99 -7.47 -5.51 9.47
C ASP A 99 -7.68 -4.18 10.25
N LYS A 100 -6.60 -3.40 10.38
CA LYS A 100 -6.63 -2.08 11.02
C LYS A 100 -7.23 -1.09 10.02
N ARG A 101 -8.30 -0.44 10.44
CA ARG A 101 -8.99 0.61 9.65
C ARG A 101 -8.26 1.94 9.84
N ASP A 102 -7.08 2.07 9.26
CA ASP A 102 -6.20 3.24 9.38
C ASP A 102 -6.12 4.10 8.11
N VAL A 103 -6.57 3.59 6.97
CA VAL A 103 -6.62 4.33 5.70
C VAL A 103 -7.85 5.23 5.63
N GLN A 104 -7.64 6.51 5.30
CA GLN A 104 -8.69 7.50 5.15
C GLN A 104 -8.89 7.90 3.68
N VAL A 105 -10.14 7.96 3.24
CA VAL A 105 -10.54 8.49 1.93
C VAL A 105 -11.25 9.82 2.13
N ASN A 106 -10.82 10.87 1.41
CA ASN A 106 -11.48 12.17 1.43
C ASN A 106 -12.47 12.27 0.26
N VAL A 107 -13.76 12.41 0.58
CA VAL A 107 -14.83 12.53 -0.41
C VAL A 107 -15.37 13.96 -0.40
N ARG A 108 -15.44 14.60 -1.57
CA ARG A 108 -16.10 15.90 -1.73
C ARG A 108 -17.58 15.67 -1.97
N LEU A 109 -18.42 16.36 -1.21
CA LEU A 109 -19.88 16.29 -1.29
C LEU A 109 -20.45 17.70 -1.37
N THR A 110 -21.56 17.85 -2.07
CA THR A 110 -22.42 19.02 -1.94
C THR A 110 -23.14 19.01 -0.58
N ALA A 111 -23.67 20.17 -0.17
CA ALA A 111 -24.45 20.28 1.07
C ALA A 111 -25.69 19.36 1.06
N HIS A 112 -26.35 19.23 -0.10
CA HIS A 112 -27.52 18.38 -0.27
C HIS A 112 -27.18 16.90 -0.15
N GLU A 113 -26.14 16.42 -0.84
CA GLU A 113 -25.68 15.03 -0.73
C GLU A 113 -25.28 14.67 0.71
N LYS A 114 -24.58 15.58 1.39
CA LYS A 114 -24.22 15.38 2.79
C LYS A 114 -25.46 15.21 3.68
N SER A 115 -26.51 16.03 3.49
CA SER A 115 -27.77 15.92 4.25
C SER A 115 -28.45 14.58 4.01
N LEU A 116 -28.58 14.18 2.75
CA LEU A 116 -29.18 12.88 2.38
C LEU A 116 -28.43 11.70 3.01
N LEU A 117 -27.10 11.70 2.96
CA LEU A 117 -26.28 10.65 3.57
C LEU A 117 -26.41 10.65 5.10
N GLN A 118 -26.53 11.81 5.73
CA GLN A 118 -26.70 11.93 7.18
C GLN A 118 -28.06 11.43 7.65
N GLU A 119 -29.12 11.76 6.92
CA GLU A 119 -30.47 11.25 7.18
C GLU A 119 -30.53 9.73 6.97
N ALA A 120 -29.96 9.23 5.87
CA ALA A 120 -29.89 7.80 5.59
C ALA A 120 -29.11 7.04 6.67
N ALA A 121 -27.95 7.57 7.10
CA ALA A 121 -27.15 7.00 8.17
C ALA A 121 -27.94 6.91 9.48
N ARG A 122 -28.64 7.99 9.86
CA ARG A 122 -29.45 8.03 11.08
C ARG A 122 -30.64 7.07 11.02
N ARG A 123 -31.33 7.02 9.88
CA ARG A 123 -32.50 6.12 9.67
C ARG A 123 -32.11 4.66 9.79
N LEU A 124 -30.91 4.30 9.35
CA LEU A 124 -30.38 2.93 9.39
C LEU A 124 -29.59 2.63 10.69
N GLY A 125 -29.57 3.55 11.65
CA GLY A 125 -28.96 3.33 12.97
C GLY A 125 -27.43 3.43 13.02
N PHE A 126 -26.79 3.99 11.99
CA PHE A 126 -25.33 4.19 11.99
C PHE A 126 -24.92 5.36 12.89
N LYS A 127 -23.79 5.20 13.58
CA LYS A 127 -23.22 6.24 14.46
C LYS A 127 -22.65 7.43 13.71
N GLY A 128 -22.35 7.29 12.42
CA GLY A 128 -21.80 8.35 11.59
C GLY A 128 -21.92 8.08 10.10
N ILE A 129 -21.76 9.13 9.30
CA ILE A 129 -21.84 9.08 7.83
C ILE A 129 -20.76 8.16 7.26
N SER A 130 -19.56 8.18 7.85
CA SER A 130 -18.43 7.37 7.38
C SER A 130 -18.69 5.86 7.44
N ASP A 131 -19.31 5.38 8.52
CA ASP A 131 -19.64 3.96 8.67
C ASP A 131 -20.75 3.53 7.69
N PHE A 132 -21.76 4.39 7.53
CA PHE A 132 -22.83 4.17 6.56
C PHE A 132 -22.28 4.07 5.14
N VAL A 133 -21.46 5.05 4.71
CA VAL A 133 -20.85 5.06 3.37
C VAL A 133 -19.95 3.84 3.17
N ARG A 134 -19.17 3.46 4.19
CA ARG A 134 -18.30 2.28 4.12
C ARG A 134 -19.10 1.00 3.88
N ILE A 135 -20.15 0.75 4.65
CA ILE A 135 -20.95 -0.48 4.53
C ILE A 135 -21.70 -0.50 3.20
N ALA A 136 -22.36 0.60 2.82
CA ALA A 136 -23.07 0.69 1.55
C ALA A 136 -22.14 0.47 0.34
N ALA A 137 -20.92 1.00 0.39
CA ALA A 137 -19.93 0.78 -0.67
C ALA A 137 -19.44 -0.68 -0.70
N LEU A 138 -19.08 -1.25 0.46
CA LEU A 138 -18.59 -2.62 0.54
C LEU A 138 -19.64 -3.65 0.14
N GLU A 139 -20.90 -3.48 0.56
CA GLU A 139 -22.01 -4.37 0.17
C GLU A 139 -22.15 -4.44 -1.36
N ARG A 140 -22.04 -3.28 -2.02
CA ARG A 140 -22.14 -3.20 -3.48
C ARG A 140 -20.94 -3.81 -4.21
N THR A 141 -19.75 -3.77 -3.61
CA THR A 141 -18.54 -4.40 -4.17
C THR A 141 -18.50 -5.90 -3.90
N SER A 142 -19.04 -6.38 -2.78
CA SER A 142 -19.08 -7.81 -2.44
C SER A 142 -20.19 -8.59 -3.14
N ALA A 143 -21.21 -7.89 -3.64
CA ALA A 143 -22.34 -8.48 -4.37
C ALA A 143 -22.13 -8.50 -5.90
N ALA A 144 -20.99 -8.01 -6.39
CA ALA A 144 -20.58 -8.01 -7.79
C ALA A 144 -19.50 -9.06 -8.03
#